data_AF-A0A084AHB9-F1
#
_entry.id   AF-A0A084AHB9-F1
#
_cell.length_a   1.000
_cell.length_b   1.000
_cell.length_c   1.000
_cell.angle_alpha   90.00
_cell.angle_beta   90.00
_cell.angle_gamma   90.00
#
_symmetry.space_group_name_H-M   'P 1'
#
loop_
_entity.id
_entity.type
_entity.pdbx_description
1 polymer ?
#
loop_
_entity_poly.entity_id
_entity_poly.type
_entity_poly.pdbx_seq_one_letter_code
_entity_poly.pdbx_strand_id
1 'polypeptide(L)'
;MATPRLLYITLQYLRTVGKELKFHWGIYVASSNAPKGWLIHATDEGRSALDLYYECRSVKDPQRSKSMAVCLGVAASPSMDVLLACAQSIPLMDPRQIPRGEQQWTCRVFIKEFLNLMHVQGHVKLPGSIDTIEARCRAAADCHRFYIGSAKIFSNLEWMDPKFAERKEKEARELQLIDRTSSRGGLLLREIPEAHATSYPYYGPSPMNIDSTGGKPVSMIPRTFLPGSGSHYRPTPAPAAPQGERYYGSKPMDTY
;
A
#
# COMPACT_ATOMS: atom_id res chain seq x y z
N MET A 1 -12.01 -22.93 -19.01
CA MET A 1 -12.21 -22.41 -17.64
C MET A 1 -11.45 -21.11 -17.51
N ALA A 2 -12.05 -20.05 -16.98
CA ALA A 2 -11.35 -18.77 -16.80
C ALA A 2 -10.36 -18.89 -15.64
N THR A 3 -9.11 -18.44 -15.83
CA THR A 3 -8.11 -18.42 -14.76
C THR A 3 -8.61 -17.53 -13.61
N PRO A 4 -8.62 -18.01 -12.35
CA PRO A 4 -9.07 -17.21 -11.23
C PRO A 4 -8.19 -15.96 -11.11
N ARG A 5 -8.83 -14.81 -10.91
CA ARG A 5 -8.12 -13.56 -10.63
C ARG A 5 -7.36 -13.73 -9.33
N LEU A 6 -6.13 -13.23 -9.26
CA LEU A 6 -5.33 -13.27 -8.03
C LEU A 6 -5.45 -11.97 -7.25
N LEU A 7 -5.50 -12.10 -5.94
CA LEU A 7 -5.38 -11.03 -4.96
C LEU A 7 -3.91 -10.84 -4.63
N TYR A 8 -3.39 -9.62 -4.80
CA TYR A 8 -2.00 -9.30 -4.49
C TYR A 8 -1.91 -8.32 -3.32
N ILE A 9 -0.99 -8.55 -2.39
CA ILE A 9 -0.50 -7.49 -1.48
C ILE A 9 0.58 -6.73 -2.23
N THR A 10 0.49 -5.40 -2.20
CA THR A 10 1.47 -4.49 -2.78
C THR A 10 2.21 -3.76 -1.68
N LEU A 11 3.53 -3.65 -1.82
CA LEU A 11 4.38 -2.87 -0.93
C LEU A 11 5.12 -1.82 -1.75
N GLN A 12 4.82 -0.56 -1.44
CA GLN A 12 5.44 0.60 -2.09
C GLN A 12 6.37 1.26 -1.09
N TYR A 13 7.63 1.45 -1.47
CA TYR A 13 8.59 2.14 -0.63
C TYR A 13 8.16 3.58 -0.37
N LEU A 14 8.13 3.95 0.92
CA LEU A 14 7.86 5.32 1.35
C LEU A 14 9.16 6.04 1.69
N ARG A 15 9.91 5.47 2.63
CA ARG A 15 11.10 6.09 3.22
C ARG A 15 11.88 5.09 4.06
N THR A 16 13.07 5.50 4.47
CA THR A 16 13.84 4.82 5.49
C THR A 16 13.74 5.62 6.79
N VAL A 17 13.49 4.94 7.91
CA VAL A 17 13.51 5.54 9.25
C VAL A 17 14.53 4.77 10.09
N GLY A 18 15.63 5.42 10.46
CA GLY A 18 16.78 4.72 11.02
C GLY A 18 17.36 3.75 9.99
N LYS A 19 17.36 2.45 10.29
CA LYS A 19 17.80 1.38 9.37
C LYS A 19 16.64 0.57 8.77
N GLU A 20 15.40 0.98 9.04
CA GLU A 20 14.21 0.25 8.60
C GLU A 20 13.55 0.92 7.41
N LEU A 21 13.25 0.12 6.39
CA LEU A 21 12.41 0.56 5.27
C LEU A 21 10.96 0.59 5.73
N LYS A 22 10.26 1.67 5.36
CA LYS A 22 8.83 1.82 5.57
C LYS A 22 8.12 1.73 4.24
N PHE A 23 7.03 0.99 4.23
CA PHE A 23 6.25 0.73 3.03
C PHE A 23 4.79 1.16 3.22
N HIS A 24 4.19 1.60 2.13
CA HIS A 24 2.75 1.74 1.97
C HIS A 24 2.16 0.43 1.49
N TRP A 25 1.06 0.01 2.11
CA TRP A 25 0.44 -1.28 1.87
C TRP A 25 -0.88 -1.10 1.13
N GLY A 26 -1.12 -1.94 0.13
CA GLY A 26 -2.38 -1.97 -0.60
C GLY A 26 -2.70 -3.37 -1.13
N ILE A 27 -3.97 -3.60 -1.46
CA ILE A 27 -4.42 -4.79 -2.16
C ILE A 27 -4.63 -4.43 -3.63
N TYR A 28 -3.95 -5.16 -4.52
CA TYR A 28 -4.15 -5.06 -5.96
C TYR A 28 -4.91 -6.27 -6.49
N VAL A 29 -5.91 -6.02 -7.33
CA VAL A 29 -6.71 -7.06 -8.00
C VAL A 29 -6.61 -6.85 -9.50
N ALA A 30 -6.03 -7.82 -10.20
CA ALA A 30 -5.97 -7.79 -11.65
C ALA A 30 -7.38 -7.91 -12.26
N SER A 31 -7.68 -7.05 -13.24
CA SER A 31 -8.86 -7.22 -14.09
C SER A 31 -8.66 -8.39 -15.06
N SER A 32 -9.69 -8.72 -15.84
CA SER A 32 -9.54 -9.68 -16.94
C SER A 32 -8.55 -9.22 -18.03
N ASN A 33 -8.26 -7.91 -18.10
CA ASN A 33 -7.35 -7.31 -19.06
C ASN A 33 -6.09 -6.82 -18.34
N ALA A 34 -5.33 -7.74 -17.72
CA ALA A 34 -4.05 -7.43 -17.09
C ALA A 34 -3.12 -6.67 -18.06
N PRO A 35 -2.31 -5.71 -17.58
CA PRO A 35 -2.00 -5.40 -16.18
C PRO A 35 -2.96 -4.38 -15.54
N LYS A 36 -4.12 -4.09 -16.15
CA LYS A 36 -5.12 -3.20 -15.54
C LYS A 36 -5.79 -3.88 -14.37
N GLY A 37 -6.17 -3.11 -13.35
CA GLY A 37 -6.84 -3.63 -12.17
C GLY A 37 -7.35 -2.54 -11.24
N TRP A 38 -7.57 -2.93 -10.00
CA TRP A 38 -8.03 -2.06 -8.92
C TRP A 38 -7.04 -2.13 -7.76
N LEU A 39 -6.78 -1.00 -7.13
CA LEU A 39 -6.06 -0.93 -5.87
C LEU A 39 -7.01 -0.49 -4.76
N ILE A 40 -7.00 -1.25 -3.67
CA ILE A 40 -7.72 -0.99 -2.43
C ILE A 40 -6.69 -0.74 -1.33
N HIS A 41 -6.75 0.42 -0.68
CA HIS A 41 -5.84 0.76 0.42
C HIS A 41 -6.44 1.82 1.35
N ALA A 42 -5.75 2.11 2.45
CA ALA A 42 -6.01 3.30 3.25
C ALA A 42 -4.90 4.33 3.00
N THR A 43 -5.27 5.58 2.71
CA THR A 43 -4.35 6.66 2.32
C THR A 43 -4.73 7.96 3.03
N ASP A 44 -3.77 8.85 3.24
CA ASP A 44 -3.97 10.24 3.69
C ASP A 44 -3.78 11.25 2.56
N GLU A 45 -3.80 10.78 1.30
CA GLU A 45 -3.61 11.63 0.13
C GLU A 45 -4.64 12.78 0.08
N GLY A 46 -4.12 14.02 0.04
CA GLY A 46 -4.96 15.22 0.06
C GLY A 46 -5.59 15.55 1.42
N ARG A 47 -5.15 14.88 2.50
CA ARG A 47 -5.55 15.15 3.88
C ARG A 47 -4.33 15.43 4.77
N SER A 48 -4.58 15.67 6.06
CA SER A 48 -3.53 15.76 7.06
C SER A 48 -2.81 14.42 7.20
N ALA A 49 -1.52 14.45 7.51
CA ALA A 49 -0.74 13.22 7.73
C ALA A 49 -1.43 12.32 8.77
N LEU A 50 -1.55 11.03 8.45
CA LEU A 50 -2.24 10.01 9.25
C LEU A 50 -3.78 10.16 9.37
N ASP A 51 -4.41 11.14 8.72
CA ASP A 51 -5.87 11.20 8.56
C ASP A 51 -6.30 10.27 7.42
N LEU A 52 -6.24 8.96 7.71
CA LEU A 52 -6.43 7.93 6.71
C LEU A 52 -7.90 7.79 6.30
N TYR A 53 -8.12 7.59 5.01
CA TYR A 53 -9.39 7.14 4.46
C TYR A 53 -9.21 5.97 3.51
N TYR A 54 -10.24 5.15 3.42
CA TYR A 54 -10.31 4.08 2.45
C TYR A 54 -10.44 4.66 1.04
N GLU A 55 -9.59 4.19 0.12
CA GLU A 55 -9.68 4.48 -1.30
C GLU A 55 -9.66 3.18 -2.09
N CYS A 56 -10.54 3.11 -3.09
CA CYS A 56 -10.45 2.14 -4.18
C CYS A 56 -10.37 2.89 -5.51
N ARG A 57 -9.36 2.59 -6.31
CA ARG A 57 -9.14 3.27 -7.60
C ARG A 57 -8.64 2.30 -8.66
N SER A 58 -8.88 2.63 -9.92
CA SER A 58 -8.36 1.87 -11.04
C SER A 58 -6.86 2.13 -11.22
N VAL A 59 -6.13 1.09 -11.59
CA VAL A 59 -4.69 1.14 -11.87
C VAL A 59 -4.45 0.57 -13.25
N LYS A 60 -3.73 1.30 -14.10
CA LYS A 60 -3.40 0.85 -15.48
C LYS A 60 -2.38 -0.28 -15.48
N ASP A 61 -1.34 -0.14 -14.66
CA ASP A 61 -0.28 -1.11 -14.50
C ASP A 61 0.46 -0.84 -13.17
N PRO A 62 0.45 -1.76 -12.20
CA PRO A 62 1.18 -1.59 -10.93
C PRO A 62 2.70 -1.57 -11.11
N GLN A 63 3.24 -2.16 -12.18
CA GLN A 63 4.70 -2.20 -12.43
C GLN A 63 5.26 -0.84 -12.84
N ARG A 64 4.42 0.07 -13.34
CA ARG A 64 4.84 1.44 -13.69
C ARG A 64 5.05 2.35 -12.47
N SER A 65 4.70 1.89 -11.27
CA SER A 65 4.94 2.66 -10.06
C SER A 65 6.44 2.70 -9.72
N LYS A 66 6.99 3.92 -9.69
CA LYS A 66 8.41 4.20 -9.36
C LYS A 66 8.77 3.83 -7.91
N SER A 67 7.78 3.73 -7.02
CA SER A 67 7.97 3.38 -5.61
C SER A 67 7.64 1.92 -5.31
N MET A 68 7.06 1.18 -6.24
CA MET A 68 6.65 -0.20 -5.99
C MET A 68 7.88 -1.11 -5.84
N ALA A 69 7.94 -1.83 -4.72
CA ALA A 69 8.97 -2.83 -4.47
C ALA A 69 8.51 -4.21 -4.93
N VAL A 70 7.34 -4.65 -4.47
CA VAL A 70 6.80 -6.00 -4.75
C VAL A 70 5.28 -6.02 -4.86
N CYS A 71 4.78 -6.95 -5.68
CA CYS A 71 3.39 -7.40 -5.73
C CYS A 71 3.35 -8.91 -5.43
N LEU A 72 2.71 -9.29 -4.32
CA LEU A 72 2.77 -10.64 -3.75
C LEU A 72 1.38 -11.29 -3.81
N GLY A 73 1.22 -12.30 -4.65
CA GLY A 73 -0.02 -13.06 -4.80
C GLY A 73 -0.29 -13.86 -3.54
N VAL A 74 -1.49 -13.71 -2.97
CA VAL A 74 -1.88 -14.32 -1.70
C VAL A 74 -2.92 -15.42 -1.88
N ALA A 75 -3.91 -15.18 -2.73
CA ALA A 75 -5.02 -16.10 -2.94
C ALA A 75 -5.78 -15.78 -4.23
N ALA A 76 -6.72 -16.65 -4.59
CA ALA A 76 -7.75 -16.30 -5.55
C ALA A 76 -8.61 -15.14 -5.01
N SER A 77 -8.88 -14.16 -5.85
CA SER A 77 -9.69 -13.00 -5.53
C SER A 77 -11.18 -13.35 -5.60
N PRO A 78 -11.97 -12.96 -4.59
CA PRO A 78 -13.42 -12.92 -4.71
C PRO A 78 -13.86 -11.80 -5.68
N SER A 79 -15.17 -11.61 -5.85
CA SER A 79 -15.71 -10.53 -6.66
C SER A 79 -15.35 -9.16 -6.08
N MET A 80 -15.30 -8.13 -6.93
CA MET A 80 -15.01 -6.77 -6.47
C MET A 80 -16.03 -6.30 -5.44
N ASP A 81 -17.31 -6.60 -5.59
CA ASP A 81 -18.34 -6.16 -4.63
C ASP A 81 -18.08 -6.68 -3.22
N VAL A 82 -17.65 -7.95 -3.09
CA VAL A 82 -17.25 -8.54 -1.80
C VAL A 82 -16.05 -7.81 -1.22
N LEU A 83 -15.05 -7.51 -2.05
CA LEU A 83 -13.86 -6.76 -1.61
C LEU A 83 -14.23 -5.36 -1.13
N LEU A 84 -15.06 -4.63 -1.87
CA LEU A 84 -15.46 -3.27 -1.50
C LEU A 84 -16.29 -3.28 -0.20
N ALA A 85 -17.22 -4.23 -0.06
CA ALA A 85 -18.03 -4.38 1.15
C ALA A 85 -17.17 -4.67 2.39
N CYS A 86 -16.20 -5.60 2.27
CA CYS A 86 -15.25 -5.89 3.35
C CYS A 86 -14.44 -4.65 3.72
N ALA A 87 -13.86 -3.95 2.73
CA ALA A 87 -13.02 -2.78 2.95
C ALA A 87 -13.79 -1.63 3.64
N GLN A 88 -15.03 -1.40 3.24
CA GLN A 88 -15.90 -0.36 3.80
C GLN A 88 -16.38 -0.68 5.22
N SER A 89 -16.43 -1.96 5.60
CA SER A 89 -16.85 -2.37 6.95
C SER A 89 -15.76 -2.21 8.02
N ILE A 90 -14.51 -1.97 7.61
CA ILE A 90 -13.41 -1.76 8.56
C ILE A 90 -13.59 -0.38 9.21
N PRO A 91 -13.57 -0.30 10.55
CA PRO A 91 -13.76 0.93 11.33
C PRO A 91 -12.50 1.82 11.32
N LEU A 92 -11.97 2.11 10.14
CA LEU A 92 -10.76 2.90 9.94
C LEU A 92 -10.91 4.27 10.62
N MET A 93 -9.88 4.67 11.38
CA MET A 93 -9.84 5.88 12.20
C MET A 93 -10.70 5.89 13.47
N ASP A 94 -11.44 4.83 13.83
CA ASP A 94 -12.06 4.73 15.16
C ASP A 94 -11.01 4.30 16.21
N PRO A 95 -10.62 5.16 17.17
CA PRO A 95 -9.59 4.82 18.16
C PRO A 95 -10.04 3.73 19.14
N ARG A 96 -11.35 3.47 19.25
CA ARG A 96 -11.89 2.41 20.12
C ARG A 96 -11.83 1.03 19.48
N GLN A 97 -11.55 0.97 18.18
CA GLN A 97 -11.54 -0.26 17.38
C GLN A 97 -10.15 -0.55 16.80
N ILE A 98 -9.09 -0.01 17.41
CA ILE A 98 -7.72 -0.34 17.04
C ILE A 98 -7.46 -1.82 17.37
N PRO A 99 -6.99 -2.63 16.42
CA PRO A 99 -6.69 -4.05 16.66
C PRO A 99 -5.67 -4.24 17.78
N ARG A 100 -5.81 -5.34 18.54
CA ARG A 100 -4.92 -5.64 19.67
C ARG A 100 -3.46 -5.71 19.21
N GLY A 101 -2.58 -5.02 19.96
CA GLY A 101 -1.15 -4.96 19.66
C GLY A 101 -0.75 -3.84 18.71
N GLU A 102 -1.73 -3.12 18.14
CA GLU A 102 -1.49 -1.95 17.31
C GLU A 102 -1.66 -0.66 18.11
N GLN A 103 -0.82 0.34 17.86
CA GLN A 103 -0.87 1.62 18.58
C GLN A 103 -1.84 2.62 17.93
N GLN A 104 -2.02 2.53 16.61
CA GLN A 104 -2.85 3.42 15.81
C GLN A 104 -3.20 2.78 14.47
N TRP A 105 -4.19 3.37 13.79
CA TRP A 105 -4.50 3.03 12.41
C TRP A 105 -3.33 3.40 11.48
N THR A 106 -3.00 2.49 10.57
CA THR A 106 -2.03 2.69 9.48
C THR A 106 -2.54 1.96 8.24
N CYS A 107 -2.01 2.28 7.06
CA CYS A 107 -2.32 1.52 5.83
C CYS A 107 -2.04 0.03 6.00
N ARG A 108 -0.96 -0.34 6.70
CA ARG A 108 -0.66 -1.73 7.06
C ARG A 108 -1.76 -2.36 7.93
N VAL A 109 -2.15 -1.70 9.02
CA VAL A 109 -3.19 -2.22 9.93
C VAL A 109 -4.51 -2.40 9.20
N PHE A 110 -4.89 -1.44 8.35
CA PHE A 110 -6.07 -1.58 7.49
C PHE A 110 -6.01 -2.84 6.62
N ILE A 111 -4.87 -3.12 5.97
CA ILE A 111 -4.70 -4.30 5.13
C ILE A 111 -4.73 -5.61 5.94
N LYS A 112 -4.17 -5.62 7.16
CA LYS A 112 -4.27 -6.77 8.08
C LYS A 112 -5.72 -7.09 8.42
N GLU A 113 -6.47 -6.08 8.84
CA GLU A 113 -7.90 -6.24 9.17
C GLU A 113 -8.71 -6.67 7.96
N PHE A 114 -8.41 -6.11 6.78
CA PHE A 114 -9.04 -6.50 5.53
C PHE A 114 -8.83 -7.97 5.18
N LEU A 115 -7.58 -8.44 5.23
CA LEU A 115 -7.24 -9.85 4.98
C LEU A 115 -7.86 -10.77 6.04
N ASN A 116 -7.82 -10.38 7.31
CA ASN A 116 -8.40 -11.14 8.40
C ASN A 116 -9.92 -11.28 8.23
N LEU A 117 -10.62 -10.19 7.91
CA LEU A 117 -12.06 -10.18 7.70
C LEU A 117 -12.46 -11.08 6.53
N MET A 118 -11.80 -10.96 5.37
CA MET A 118 -12.05 -11.85 4.22
C MET A 118 -11.80 -13.32 4.56
N HIS A 119 -10.83 -13.59 5.42
CA HIS A 119 -10.51 -14.95 5.84
C HIS A 119 -11.57 -15.53 6.77
N VAL A 120 -11.93 -14.80 7.82
CA VAL A 120 -12.92 -15.22 8.83
C VAL A 120 -14.31 -15.39 8.20
N GLN A 121 -14.67 -14.55 7.22
CA GLN A 121 -15.93 -14.68 6.47
C GLN A 121 -15.90 -15.80 5.41
N GLY A 122 -14.77 -16.48 5.21
CA GLY A 122 -14.64 -17.59 4.26
C GLY A 122 -14.57 -17.17 2.79
N HIS A 123 -14.40 -15.89 2.50
CA HIS A 123 -14.23 -15.39 1.12
C HIS A 123 -12.86 -15.75 0.54
N VAL A 124 -11.84 -15.84 1.40
CA VAL A 124 -10.46 -16.18 1.00
C VAL A 124 -9.84 -17.16 2.00
N LYS A 125 -9.15 -18.19 1.50
CA LYS A 125 -8.27 -19.03 2.33
C LYS A 125 -6.85 -18.48 2.29
N LEU A 126 -6.38 -17.93 3.41
CA LEU A 126 -5.04 -17.38 3.51
C LEU A 126 -3.97 -18.48 3.66
N PRO A 127 -2.74 -18.26 3.17
CA PRO A 127 -1.65 -19.24 3.22
C PRO A 127 -1.02 -19.40 4.61
N GLY A 128 -1.40 -18.59 5.59
CA GLY A 128 -0.87 -18.61 6.96
C GLY A 128 -1.57 -17.58 7.84
N SER A 129 -1.11 -17.40 9.07
CA SER A 129 -1.61 -16.34 9.94
C SER A 129 -1.28 -14.95 9.38
N ILE A 130 -2.09 -13.95 9.73
CA ILE A 130 -1.89 -12.56 9.30
C ILE A 130 -0.51 -12.04 9.69
N ASP A 131 -0.03 -12.34 10.89
CA ASP A 131 1.30 -11.90 11.33
C ASP A 131 2.43 -12.61 10.56
N THR A 132 2.24 -13.88 10.18
CA THR A 132 3.19 -14.59 9.32
C THR A 132 3.24 -13.95 7.94
N ILE A 133 2.07 -13.67 7.35
CA ILE A 133 1.96 -12.99 6.05
C ILE A 133 2.65 -11.62 6.12
N GLU A 134 2.37 -10.83 7.17
CA GLU A 134 3.00 -9.53 7.37
C GLU A 134 4.52 -9.63 7.40
N ALA A 135 5.07 -10.53 8.23
CA ALA A 135 6.51 -10.72 8.36
C ALA A 135 7.15 -11.12 7.01
N ARG A 136 6.51 -12.02 6.27
CA ARG A 136 7.01 -12.49 4.96
C ARG A 136 6.89 -11.41 3.87
N CYS A 137 5.82 -10.61 3.87
CA CYS A 137 5.68 -9.48 2.97
C CYS A 137 6.80 -8.44 3.16
N ARG A 138 7.10 -8.10 4.42
CA ARG A 138 8.20 -7.17 4.75
C ARG A 138 9.55 -7.73 4.29
N ALA A 139 9.86 -8.98 4.64
CA ALA A 139 11.11 -9.61 4.23
C ALA A 139 11.26 -9.66 2.70
N ALA A 140 10.19 -10.00 1.98
CA ALA A 140 10.18 -9.99 0.52
C ALA A 140 10.43 -8.57 -0.04
N ALA A 141 9.78 -7.54 0.51
CA ALA A 141 10.00 -6.16 0.07
C ALA A 141 11.41 -5.66 0.37
N ASP A 142 11.96 -5.97 1.54
CA ASP A 142 13.33 -5.61 1.95
C ASP A 142 14.38 -6.21 1.01
N CYS A 143 14.24 -7.49 0.65
CA CYS A 143 15.12 -8.15 -0.32
C CYS A 143 15.05 -7.53 -1.72
N HIS A 144 13.93 -6.88 -2.06
CA HIS A 144 13.70 -6.28 -3.37
C HIS A 144 13.84 -4.76 -3.38
N ARG A 145 14.38 -4.15 -2.32
CA ARG A 145 14.59 -2.69 -2.23
C ARG A 145 15.44 -2.12 -3.37
N PHE A 146 16.37 -2.92 -3.91
CA PHE A 146 17.23 -2.50 -5.02
C PHE A 146 16.49 -2.47 -6.37
N TYR A 147 15.28 -3.01 -6.42
CA TYR A 147 14.42 -3.04 -7.61
C TYR A 147 13.23 -2.07 -7.49
N ILE A 148 13.27 -1.11 -6.57
CA ILE A 148 12.23 -0.07 -6.46
C ILE A 148 12.10 0.66 -7.82
N GLY A 149 10.88 0.70 -8.34
CA GLY A 149 10.57 1.22 -9.69
C GLY A 149 10.67 0.19 -10.81
N SER A 150 11.04 -1.04 -10.49
CA SER A 150 10.98 -2.23 -11.36
C SER A 150 10.36 -3.40 -10.57
N ALA A 151 9.13 -3.19 -10.12
CA ALA A 151 8.46 -4.08 -9.15
C ALA A 151 8.47 -5.55 -9.57
N LYS A 152 8.83 -6.43 -8.62
CA LYS A 152 8.74 -7.88 -8.82
C LYS A 152 7.33 -8.37 -8.49
N ILE A 153 6.74 -9.13 -9.41
CA ILE A 153 5.44 -9.77 -9.24
C ILE A 153 5.67 -11.24 -8.94
N PHE A 154 5.09 -11.71 -7.83
CA PHE A 154 5.06 -13.11 -7.45
C PHE A 154 3.63 -13.60 -7.53
N SER A 155 3.29 -14.39 -8.54
CA SER A 155 1.92 -14.92 -8.72
C SER A 155 1.67 -16.20 -7.91
N ASN A 156 2.69 -16.71 -7.22
CA ASN A 156 2.64 -17.92 -6.40
C ASN A 156 3.04 -17.61 -4.94
N LEU A 157 3.02 -18.63 -4.08
CA LEU A 157 3.31 -18.51 -2.66
C LEU A 157 4.78 -18.73 -2.29
N GLU A 158 5.73 -18.70 -3.24
CA GLU A 158 7.16 -18.92 -2.94
C GLU A 158 7.71 -17.91 -1.93
N TRP A 159 7.20 -16.68 -1.94
CA TRP A 159 7.57 -15.62 -0.99
C TRP A 159 7.16 -15.90 0.46
N MET A 160 6.27 -16.88 0.69
CA MET A 160 5.90 -17.33 2.03
C MET A 160 6.90 -18.32 2.64
N ASP A 161 7.80 -18.90 1.85
CA ASP A 161 8.83 -19.81 2.35
C ASP A 161 9.75 -19.08 3.36
N PRO A 162 9.96 -19.63 4.57
CA PRO A 162 10.87 -19.04 5.54
C PRO A 162 12.27 -18.70 5.03
N LYS A 163 12.78 -19.49 4.09
CA LYS A 163 14.11 -19.32 3.49
C LYS A 163 14.10 -18.44 2.24
N PHE A 164 12.94 -17.90 1.83
CA PHE A 164 12.83 -17.08 0.63
C PHE A 164 13.76 -15.87 0.67
N ALA A 165 13.73 -15.11 1.76
CA ALA A 165 14.54 -13.91 1.93
C ALA A 165 16.04 -14.22 1.89
N GLU A 166 16.48 -15.26 2.59
CA GLU A 166 17.87 -15.72 2.60
C GLU A 166 18.34 -16.09 1.19
N ARG A 167 17.53 -16.85 0.43
CA ARG A 167 17.84 -17.22 -0.95
C ARG A 167 17.95 -16.00 -1.84
N LYS A 168 17.02 -15.04 -1.73
CA LYS A 168 17.01 -13.84 -2.56
C LYS A 168 18.13 -12.87 -2.22
N GLU A 169 18.49 -12.74 -0.95
CA GLU A 169 19.65 -11.96 -0.55
C GLU A 169 20.96 -12.57 -1.06
N LYS A 170 21.10 -13.90 -0.99
CA LYS A 170 22.25 -14.61 -1.55
C LYS A 170 22.36 -14.38 -3.07
N GLU A 171 21.26 -14.54 -3.80
CA GLU A 171 21.18 -14.28 -5.25
C GLU A 171 21.55 -12.82 -5.59
N ALA A 172 21.06 -11.85 -4.82
CA ALA A 172 21.39 -10.44 -5.02
C ALA A 172 22.88 -10.16 -4.78
N ARG A 173 23.50 -10.75 -3.74
CA ARG A 173 24.94 -10.63 -3.47
C ARG A 173 25.78 -11.24 -4.58
N GLU A 174 25.39 -12.42 -5.09
CA GLU A 174 26.08 -13.08 -6.20
C GLU A 174 26.02 -12.25 -7.48
N LEU A 175 24.87 -11.65 -7.81
CA LEU A 175 24.74 -10.76 -8.96
C LEU A 175 25.60 -9.49 -8.84
N GLN A 176 25.69 -8.90 -7.64
CA GLN A 176 26.56 -7.74 -7.39
C GLN A 176 28.05 -8.07 -7.55
N LEU A 177 28.47 -9.28 -7.17
CA LEU A 177 29.83 -9.77 -7.38
C LEU A 177 30.15 -9.91 -8.88
N ILE A 178 29.21 -10.45 -9.67
CA ILE A 178 29.39 -10.63 -11.12
C ILE A 178 29.52 -9.28 -11.84
N ASP A 179 28.68 -8.29 -11.49
CA ASP A 179 28.74 -6.96 -12.10
C ASP A 179 30.07 -6.24 -11.80
N ARG A 180 30.58 -6.36 -10.57
CA ARG A 180 31.93 -5.85 -10.22
C ARG A 180 33.06 -6.49 -11.02
N THR A 181 32.91 -7.76 -11.41
CA THR A 181 33.91 -8.44 -12.25
C THR A 181 33.75 -8.16 -13.74
N SER A 182 32.56 -7.75 -14.20
CA SER A 182 32.27 -7.49 -15.63
C SER A 182 32.35 -6.01 -16.02
N SER A 183 32.17 -5.08 -15.09
CA SER A 183 32.07 -3.65 -15.38
C SER A 183 33.40 -2.91 -15.25
N ARG A 184 34.20 -3.01 -16.31
CA ARG A 184 35.03 -1.89 -16.83
C ARG A 184 34.18 -0.87 -17.63
N GLY A 185 32.85 -1.01 -17.63
CA GLY A 185 31.88 -0.10 -18.24
C GLY A 185 30.58 -0.08 -17.44
N GLY A 186 30.44 0.90 -16.55
CA GLY A 186 29.48 0.89 -15.45
C GLY A 186 28.02 1.12 -15.81
N LEU A 187 27.16 0.33 -15.17
CA LEU A 187 25.78 0.70 -14.85
C LEU A 187 25.74 1.01 -13.36
N LEU A 188 25.73 2.30 -13.01
CA LEU A 188 25.69 2.77 -11.63
C LEU A 188 24.38 2.30 -10.97
N LEU A 189 24.50 1.34 -10.05
CA LEU A 189 23.49 1.08 -9.03
C LEU A 189 23.20 2.43 -8.36
N ARG A 190 21.98 2.95 -8.51
CA ARG A 190 21.56 4.18 -7.82
C ARG A 190 21.55 3.88 -6.33
N GLU A 191 22.58 4.30 -5.62
CA GLU A 191 22.54 4.40 -4.15
C GLU A 191 21.37 5.31 -3.80
N ILE A 192 20.42 4.78 -3.02
CA ILE A 192 19.36 5.60 -2.44
C ILE A 192 20.05 6.51 -1.43
N PRO A 193 19.98 7.84 -1.56
CA PRO A 193 20.64 8.74 -0.61
C PRO A 193 20.16 8.43 0.80
N GLU A 194 21.08 8.11 1.71
CA GLU A 194 20.80 8.05 3.15
C GLU A 194 20.38 9.46 3.61
N ALA A 195 19.09 9.73 3.57
CA ALA A 195 18.56 10.96 4.15
C ALA A 195 18.71 10.89 5.67
N HIS A 196 19.49 11.82 6.23
CA HIS A 196 19.74 11.95 7.66
C HIS A 196 18.45 11.89 8.49
N ALA A 197 18.43 10.95 9.43
CA ALA A 197 17.32 10.67 10.32
C ALA A 197 17.04 11.86 11.23
N THR A 198 15.94 12.57 10.95
CA THR A 198 15.30 13.47 11.90
C THR A 198 13.85 13.03 12.05
N SER A 199 13.38 13.01 13.30
CA SER A 199 12.09 12.50 13.79
C SER A 199 10.89 13.36 13.34
N TYR A 200 10.88 13.89 12.12
CA TYR A 200 9.78 14.73 11.65
C TYR A 200 8.60 13.90 11.12
N PRO A 201 7.35 14.38 11.32
CA PRO A 201 6.19 13.87 10.60
C PRO A 201 6.42 14.02 9.08
N TYR A 202 5.91 13.07 8.31
CA TYR A 202 6.13 12.97 6.87
C TYR A 202 5.49 14.13 6.11
N TYR A 203 6.27 14.81 5.25
CA TYR A 203 5.82 15.79 4.25
C TYR A 203 6.36 15.44 2.84
N GLY A 204 6.46 14.15 2.51
CA GLY A 204 6.94 13.68 1.21
C GLY A 204 5.83 13.50 0.17
N PRO A 205 6.17 13.30 -1.11
CA PRO A 205 5.20 13.16 -2.19
C PRO A 205 4.21 12.00 -1.93
N SER A 206 2.94 12.21 -2.29
CA SER A 206 1.89 11.20 -2.15
C SER A 206 2.31 9.87 -2.77
N PRO A 207 2.11 8.74 -2.08
CA PRO A 207 2.70 7.45 -2.46
C PRO A 207 2.27 6.89 -3.81
N MET A 208 1.29 7.49 -4.51
CA MET A 208 0.98 7.09 -5.87
C MET A 208 0.42 8.18 -6.80
N ASN A 209 1.31 8.99 -7.37
CA ASN A 209 1.11 9.47 -8.75
C ASN A 209 1.62 8.40 -9.73
N ILE A 210 0.76 7.45 -10.08
CA ILE A 210 0.91 6.65 -11.30
C ILE A 210 0.09 7.38 -12.34
N ASP A 211 0.70 7.81 -13.46
CA ASP A 211 0.10 8.66 -14.51
C ASP A 211 -1.38 8.37 -14.75
N SER A 212 -2.22 9.09 -14.02
CA SER A 212 -3.67 9.02 -14.13
C SER A 212 -4.09 10.03 -15.19
N THR A 213 -3.57 9.84 -16.41
CA THR A 213 -4.11 10.50 -17.59
C THR A 213 -5.54 10.00 -17.80
N GLY A 214 -6.50 10.74 -17.23
CA GLY A 214 -7.85 10.90 -17.76
C GLY A 214 -9.05 10.34 -16.97
N GLY A 215 -8.89 9.71 -15.81
CA GLY A 215 -10.03 9.18 -15.04
C GLY A 215 -10.31 9.97 -13.78
N LYS A 216 -11.44 10.70 -13.69
CA LYS A 216 -11.90 11.23 -12.41
C LYS A 216 -12.10 10.06 -11.43
N PRO A 217 -11.59 10.12 -10.19
CA PRO A 217 -11.90 9.10 -9.19
C PRO A 217 -13.41 9.08 -8.97
N VAL A 218 -14.02 7.89 -9.01
CA VAL A 218 -15.38 7.71 -8.53
C VAL A 218 -15.30 7.77 -7.01
N SER A 219 -15.34 8.98 -6.46
CA SER A 219 -15.66 9.19 -5.06
C SER A 219 -17.10 8.73 -4.87
N MET A 220 -17.30 7.49 -4.44
CA MET A 220 -18.58 7.09 -3.90
C MET A 220 -18.72 7.78 -2.55
N ILE A 221 -19.41 8.92 -2.55
CA ILE A 221 -19.88 9.61 -1.35
C ILE A 221 -20.68 8.58 -0.53
N PRO A 222 -20.34 8.34 0.75
CA PRO A 222 -21.14 7.47 1.61
C PRO A 222 -22.54 8.07 1.71
N ARG A 223 -23.55 7.38 1.17
CA ARG A 223 -24.95 7.69 1.48
C ARG A 223 -25.20 7.27 2.93
N THR A 224 -25.16 8.25 3.82
CA THR A 224 -25.65 8.12 5.18
C THR A 224 -27.16 7.93 5.13
N PHE A 225 -27.62 6.72 5.45
CA PHE A 225 -29.02 6.50 5.82
C PHE A 225 -29.23 7.07 7.22
N LEU A 226 -29.97 8.18 7.32
CA LEU A 226 -30.49 8.69 8.58
C LEU A 226 -31.90 8.12 8.80
N PRO A 227 -32.18 7.40 9.89
CA PRO A 227 -33.55 7.32 10.41
C PRO A 227 -33.85 8.60 11.20
N GLY A 228 -35.00 9.20 10.91
CA GLY A 228 -35.45 10.43 11.54
C GLY A 228 -35.81 10.25 13.01
N SER A 229 -35.52 11.28 13.81
CA SER A 229 -36.41 11.83 14.84
C SER A 229 -35.72 13.05 15.44
N GLY A 230 -36.50 14.13 15.58
CA GLY A 230 -36.00 15.45 15.92
C GLY A 230 -35.50 15.57 17.35
N SER A 231 -34.48 16.40 17.54
CA SER A 231 -34.32 17.22 18.73
C SER A 231 -33.35 18.36 18.39
N HIS A 232 -33.80 19.59 18.61
CA HIS A 232 -33.02 20.80 18.38
C HIS A 232 -31.83 20.86 19.34
N TYR A 233 -30.62 20.57 18.84
CA TYR A 233 -29.37 20.91 19.51
C TYR A 233 -28.70 22.04 18.73
N ARG A 234 -28.52 23.19 19.39
CA ARG A 234 -27.83 24.37 18.86
C ARG A 234 -26.39 24.33 19.38
N PRO A 235 -25.36 24.06 18.55
CA PRO A 235 -23.99 24.06 19.03
C PRO A 235 -23.49 25.49 19.14
N THR A 236 -22.87 25.80 20.27
CA THR A 236 -22.04 26.99 20.51
C THR A 236 -20.84 26.97 19.55
N PRO A 237 -20.45 28.11 18.93
CA PRO A 237 -19.31 28.13 18.02
C PRO A 237 -18.00 27.81 18.77
N ALA A 238 -17.25 26.85 18.24
CA ALA A 238 -15.89 26.55 18.68
C ALA A 238 -14.96 27.73 18.34
N PRO A 239 -13.94 28.00 19.18
CA PRO A 239 -12.97 29.05 18.90
C PRO A 239 -12.18 28.72 17.63
N ALA A 240 -11.89 29.76 16.84
CA ALA A 240 -11.15 29.68 15.59
C ALA A 240 -9.79 28.98 15.81
N ALA A 241 -9.58 27.89 15.08
CA ALA A 241 -8.27 27.27 14.99
C ALA A 241 -7.29 28.25 14.31
N PRO A 242 -6.02 28.33 14.76
CA PRO A 242 -5.02 29.14 14.10
C PRO A 242 -4.86 28.66 12.66
N GLN A 243 -4.87 29.62 11.72
CA GLN A 243 -4.65 29.39 10.31
C GLN A 243 -3.23 28.86 10.10
N GLY A 244 -3.10 27.53 10.12
CA GLY A 244 -1.89 26.84 9.68
C GLY A 244 -1.72 27.06 8.18
N GLU A 245 -0.56 27.58 7.82
CA GLU A 245 -0.15 27.92 6.46
C GLU A 245 -0.43 26.77 5.49
N ARG A 246 -1.24 27.05 4.46
CA ARG A 246 -1.42 26.16 3.32
C ARG A 246 -0.14 26.17 2.49
N TYR A 247 0.60 25.06 2.54
CA TYR A 247 1.73 24.89 1.65
C TYR A 247 1.24 24.59 0.22
N TYR A 248 1.42 25.57 -0.68
CA TYR A 248 1.38 25.38 -2.13
C TYR A 248 2.77 24.89 -2.58
N GLY A 249 2.98 23.58 -2.55
CA GLY A 249 4.16 22.94 -3.13
C GLY A 249 3.88 22.51 -4.57
N SER A 250 4.66 23.01 -5.51
CA SER A 250 4.57 22.72 -6.94
C SER A 250 4.71 21.22 -7.25
N LYS A 251 3.78 20.67 -8.05
CA LYS A 251 3.87 19.34 -8.64
C LYS A 251 5.12 19.26 -9.54
N PRO A 252 6.10 18.38 -9.28
CA PRO A 252 7.20 18.19 -10.19
C PRO A 252 6.85 17.13 -11.24
N MET A 253 6.92 17.55 -12.51
CA MET A 253 7.19 16.79 -13.72
C MET A 253 6.04 15.98 -14.34
N ASP A 254 5.19 16.72 -15.07
CA ASP A 254 4.71 16.28 -16.39
C ASP A 254 5.90 16.30 -17.37
N THR A 255 6.31 15.15 -17.90
CA THR A 255 7.13 15.11 -19.11
C THR A 255 6.68 13.93 -19.97
N TYR A 256 6.14 14.29 -21.14
CA TYR A 256 5.91 13.57 -22.41
C TYR A 256 5.74 12.05 -22.39
#